data_AF-A0A2N5S6B4-F1
#
_entry.id   AF-A0A2N5S6B4-F1
#
_cell.length_a   1.000
_cell.length_b   1.000
_cell.length_c   1.000
_cell.angle_alpha   90.00
_cell.angle_beta   90.00
_cell.angle_gamma   90.00
#
_symmetry.space_group_name_H-M   'P 1'
#
loop_
_entity.id
_entity.type
_entity.pdbx_description
1 polymer ?
#
loop_
_entity_poly.entity_id
_entity_poly.type
_entity_poly.pdbx_seq_one_letter_code
_entity_poly.pdbx_strand_id
1 'polypeptide(L)'
;MQRVHYATILSMIMATKETSNRILTEEKEEMTPGDIDDLVDKVYENFMSVNALEKAKEDKDHRLTNLMLQVQDFATVVQCDNAMRTGDIGRVLNMWRLWSVMAHGIKGLNKYGIQLPRMLLLLTKALPEGLQKLLRHSLLISLTGRPGHFVAKDFYLELQNYWLKYFFNCTGTGTKILRLVDKISINVPTLQKILRDAQGESGKKQIYQSHKCKMSLVNLNSFLRMAEQYNLCCVKEGWKMKNLKEATTDVLSKGFSSLQEDYACGGIKIQKFNPSTVLDHPDENAGDEGQL
;
A
#
# COMPACT_ATOMS: atom_id res chain seq x y z
N MET A 1 5.39 3.18 -6.01
CA MET A 1 5.86 3.21 -4.61
C MET A 1 6.93 2.16 -4.35
N GLN A 2 6.65 0.85 -4.48
CA GLN A 2 7.64 -0.23 -4.20
C GLN A 2 9.03 -0.02 -4.83
N ARG A 3 9.09 0.28 -6.14
CA ARG A 3 10.38 0.53 -6.83
C ARG A 3 11.16 1.68 -6.19
N VAL A 4 10.48 2.78 -5.91
CA VAL A 4 11.08 3.97 -5.29
C VAL A 4 11.55 3.62 -3.88
N HIS A 5 10.73 2.92 -3.08
CA HIS A 5 11.08 2.51 -1.73
C HIS A 5 12.35 1.65 -1.69
N TYR A 6 12.45 0.62 -2.53
CA TYR A 6 13.65 -0.22 -2.59
C TYR A 6 14.88 0.53 -3.11
N ALA A 7 14.71 1.42 -4.09
CA ALA A 7 15.81 2.25 -4.59
C ALA A 7 16.32 3.23 -3.53
N THR A 8 15.41 3.81 -2.74
CA THR A 8 15.76 4.70 -1.62
C THR A 8 16.52 3.95 -0.53
N ILE A 9 16.06 2.76 -0.13
CA ILE A 9 16.79 1.92 0.83
C ILE A 9 18.19 1.58 0.31
N LEU A 10 18.32 1.25 -0.99
CA LEU A 10 19.62 1.01 -1.60
C LEU A 10 20.52 2.25 -1.53
N SER A 11 19.99 3.44 -1.78
CA SER A 11 20.74 4.69 -1.61
C SER A 11 21.20 4.91 -0.16
N MET A 12 20.40 4.54 0.84
CA MET A 12 20.76 4.63 2.27
C MET A 12 21.86 3.61 2.64
N ILE A 13 21.79 2.40 2.07
CA ILE A 13 22.84 1.38 2.21
C ILE A 13 24.16 1.90 1.62
N MET A 14 24.14 2.45 0.41
CA MET A 14 25.35 2.98 -0.23
C MET A 14 25.91 4.19 0.51
N ALA A 15 25.04 5.04 1.07
CA ALA A 15 25.44 6.14 1.94
C ALA A 15 26.15 5.64 3.21
N THR A 16 25.61 4.60 3.86
CA THR A 16 26.19 3.99 5.06
C THR A 16 27.53 3.32 4.79
N LYS A 17 27.70 2.76 3.58
CA LYS A 17 28.96 2.17 3.09
C LYS A 17 29.96 3.20 2.54
N GLU A 18 29.62 4.49 2.52
CA GLU A 18 30.43 5.54 1.87
C GLU A 18 30.71 5.27 0.38
N THR A 19 29.83 4.53 -0.30
CA THR A 19 29.97 4.12 -1.71
C THR A 19 28.94 4.78 -2.63
N SER A 20 28.37 5.91 -2.23
CA SER A 20 27.30 6.63 -2.96
C SER A 20 27.62 6.95 -4.44
N ASN A 21 28.90 7.08 -4.80
CA ASN A 21 29.33 7.42 -6.16
C ASN A 21 29.61 6.18 -7.03
N ARG A 22 29.49 4.97 -6.47
CA ARG A 22 29.79 3.72 -7.16
C ARG A 22 28.66 3.34 -8.11
N ILE A 23 29.00 2.98 -9.34
CA ILE A 23 28.07 2.42 -10.31
C ILE A 23 27.84 0.95 -9.97
N LEU A 24 26.58 0.53 -9.89
CA LEU A 24 26.23 -0.87 -9.69
C LEU A 24 26.53 -1.68 -10.95
N THR A 25 27.11 -2.85 -10.75
CA THR A 25 27.37 -3.87 -11.77
C THR A 25 26.43 -5.07 -11.59
N GLU A 26 26.43 -6.02 -12.53
CA GLU A 26 25.67 -7.27 -12.37
C GLU A 26 26.28 -8.22 -11.34
N GLU A 27 27.57 -8.05 -11.04
CA GLU A 27 28.29 -8.79 -10.02
C GLU A 27 27.80 -8.38 -8.63
N LYS A 28 27.43 -9.38 -7.83
CA LYS A 28 27.01 -9.18 -6.45
C LYS A 28 28.24 -9.14 -5.56
N GLU A 29 28.21 -8.22 -4.60
CA GLU A 29 29.21 -8.19 -3.52
C GLU A 29 28.99 -9.39 -2.60
N GLU A 30 30.06 -10.14 -2.32
CA GLU A 30 30.02 -11.18 -1.31
C GLU A 30 30.08 -10.53 0.08
N MET A 31 29.16 -10.91 0.96
CA MET A 31 29.09 -10.46 2.34
C MET A 31 28.74 -11.63 3.24
N THR A 32 29.30 -11.66 4.45
CA THR A 32 28.89 -12.67 5.44
C THR A 32 27.54 -12.28 6.04
N PRO A 33 26.78 -13.24 6.61
CA PRO A 33 25.52 -12.93 7.30
C PRO A 33 25.69 -11.88 8.41
N GLY A 34 26.78 -11.94 9.18
CA GLY A 34 27.06 -10.96 10.24
C GLY A 34 27.29 -9.55 9.69
N ASP A 35 28.02 -9.42 8.58
CA ASP A 35 28.20 -8.12 7.93
C ASP A 35 26.88 -7.53 7.41
N ILE A 36 25.94 -8.39 6.99
CA ILE A 36 24.62 -7.97 6.54
C ILE A 36 23.80 -7.46 7.71
N ASP A 37 23.77 -8.19 8.83
CA ASP A 37 23.03 -7.79 10.03
C ASP A 37 23.58 -6.46 10.58
N ASP A 38 24.92 -6.34 10.70
CA ASP A 38 25.58 -5.09 11.12
C ASP A 38 25.26 -3.91 10.19
N LEU A 39 25.19 -4.16 8.88
CA LEU A 39 24.84 -3.14 7.90
C LEU A 39 23.37 -2.72 8.02
N VAL A 40 22.46 -3.68 8.23
CA VAL A 40 21.04 -3.40 8.44
C VAL A 40 20.84 -2.56 9.69
N ASP A 41 21.50 -2.91 10.80
CA ASP A 41 21.42 -2.16 12.05
C ASP A 41 21.98 -0.74 11.89
N LYS A 42 23.12 -0.57 11.22
CA LYS A 42 23.67 0.77 10.92
C LYS A 42 22.71 1.61 10.07
N VAL A 43 22.12 1.03 9.03
CA VAL A 43 21.14 1.74 8.18
C VAL A 43 19.89 2.10 8.99
N TYR A 44 19.42 1.19 9.85
CA TYR A 44 18.29 1.44 10.72
C TYR A 44 18.57 2.59 11.68
N GLU A 45 19.69 2.53 12.42
CA GLU A 45 20.07 3.55 13.38
C GLU A 45 20.30 4.93 12.73
N ASN A 46 20.85 4.96 11.51
CA ASN A 46 21.13 6.22 10.80
C ASN A 46 19.91 6.85 10.13
N PHE A 47 18.96 6.03 9.63
CA PHE A 47 17.90 6.52 8.73
C PHE A 47 16.47 6.12 9.11
N MET A 48 16.27 5.11 9.94
CA MET A 48 14.93 4.53 10.17
C MET A 48 14.53 4.50 11.65
N SER A 49 15.45 4.83 12.57
CA SER A 49 15.18 4.94 14.00
C SER A 49 14.41 6.22 14.32
N VAL A 50 13.67 6.19 15.43
CA VAL A 50 12.97 7.39 15.95
C VAL A 50 13.98 8.47 16.32
N ASN A 51 15.09 8.08 16.95
CA ASN A 51 16.16 8.99 17.35
C ASN A 51 16.77 9.73 16.16
N ALA A 52 17.00 9.04 15.03
CA ALA A 52 17.51 9.67 13.82
C ALA A 52 16.54 10.69 13.24
N LEU A 53 15.24 10.36 13.24
CA LEU A 53 14.20 11.28 12.78
C LEU A 53 14.08 12.51 13.69
N GLU A 54 14.13 12.33 15.01
CA GLU A 54 14.09 13.42 15.98
C GLU A 54 15.31 14.34 15.83
N LYS A 55 16.50 13.76 15.75
CA LYS A 55 17.73 14.52 15.50
C LYS A 55 17.65 15.33 14.19
N ALA A 56 17.17 14.73 13.11
CA ALA A 56 16.98 15.43 11.84
C ALA A 56 15.98 16.59 11.95
N LYS A 57 14.92 16.45 12.76
CA LYS A 57 13.96 17.51 13.05
C LYS A 57 14.59 18.63 13.89
N GLU A 58 15.39 18.30 14.90
CA GLU A 58 16.13 19.24 15.76
C GLU A 58 17.14 20.07 14.97
N ASP A 59 17.92 19.40 14.11
CA ASP A 59 18.89 20.01 13.19
C ASP A 59 18.22 20.82 12.06
N LYS A 60 16.87 20.78 11.99
CA LYS A 60 16.06 21.39 10.92
C LYS A 60 16.46 20.92 9.52
N ASP A 61 16.97 19.70 9.39
CA ASP A 61 17.22 19.08 8.09
C ASP A 61 15.89 18.56 7.51
N HIS A 62 15.17 19.48 6.86
CA HIS A 62 13.88 19.17 6.22
C HIS A 62 14.01 18.10 5.14
N ARG A 63 15.15 18.00 4.47
CA ARG A 63 15.34 17.02 3.40
C ARG A 63 15.50 15.62 3.99
N LEU A 64 16.36 15.46 5.00
CA LEU A 64 16.53 14.17 5.69
C LEU A 64 15.22 13.74 6.34
N THR A 65 14.56 14.67 7.04
CA THR A 65 13.24 14.44 7.66
C THR A 65 12.22 13.94 6.62
N ASN A 66 12.12 14.60 5.47
CA ASN A 66 11.19 14.21 4.40
C ASN A 66 11.52 12.84 3.81
N LEU A 67 12.79 12.52 3.65
CA LEU A 67 13.24 11.22 3.15
C LEU A 67 12.87 10.09 4.13
N MET A 68 13.16 10.30 5.42
CA MET A 68 12.86 9.33 6.48
C MET A 68 11.36 9.09 6.60
N LEU A 69 10.54 10.15 6.63
CA LEU A 69 9.07 10.04 6.65
C LEU A 69 8.53 9.32 5.41
N GLN A 70 9.07 9.62 4.22
CA GLN A 70 8.68 8.92 3.00
C GLN A 70 8.98 7.42 3.09
N VAL A 71 10.16 7.03 3.57
CA VAL A 71 10.55 5.62 3.71
C VAL A 71 9.66 4.92 4.72
N GLN A 72 9.37 5.55 5.86
CA GLN A 72 8.46 5.05 6.88
C GLN A 72 7.05 4.82 6.30
N ASP A 73 6.46 5.83 5.67
CA ASP A 73 5.10 5.75 5.10
C ASP A 73 5.02 4.68 4.00
N PHE A 74 6.01 4.65 3.10
CA PHE A 74 6.03 3.65 2.02
C PHE A 74 6.24 2.24 2.54
N ALA A 75 7.00 2.05 3.62
CA ALA A 75 7.20 0.72 4.23
C ALA A 75 5.87 0.08 4.62
N THR A 76 4.92 0.87 5.15
CA THR A 76 3.58 0.37 5.53
C THR A 76 2.82 -0.18 4.32
N VAL A 77 2.90 0.50 3.18
CA VAL A 77 2.26 0.10 1.91
C VAL A 77 2.93 -1.14 1.32
N VAL A 78 4.26 -1.18 1.29
CA VAL A 78 5.00 -2.33 0.79
C VAL A 78 4.73 -3.57 1.65
N GLN A 79 4.69 -3.42 2.97
CA GLN A 79 4.40 -4.51 3.89
C GLN A 79 2.96 -5.02 3.74
N CYS A 80 1.99 -4.13 3.57
CA CYS A 80 0.60 -4.49 3.32
C CYS A 80 0.45 -5.27 2.00
N ASP A 81 1.06 -4.81 0.90
CA ASP A 81 1.06 -5.55 -0.38
C ASP A 81 1.67 -6.94 -0.24
N ASN A 82 2.82 -7.05 0.43
CA ASN A 82 3.48 -8.33 0.64
C ASN A 82 2.60 -9.29 1.49
N ALA A 83 1.98 -8.78 2.55
CA ALA A 83 1.04 -9.53 3.37
C ALA A 83 -0.19 -10.00 2.57
N MET A 84 -0.78 -9.10 1.76
CA MET A 84 -1.90 -9.44 0.89
C MET A 84 -1.53 -10.53 -0.11
N ARG A 85 -0.39 -10.42 -0.78
CA ARG A 85 0.07 -11.40 -1.78
C ARG A 85 0.37 -12.77 -1.20
N THR A 86 0.85 -12.81 0.05
CA THR A 86 1.10 -14.06 0.79
C THR A 86 -0.16 -14.63 1.44
N GLY A 87 -1.29 -13.91 1.40
CA GLY A 87 -2.53 -14.35 2.03
C GLY A 87 -2.53 -14.20 3.56
N ASP A 88 -1.57 -13.47 4.12
CA ASP A 88 -1.43 -13.27 5.56
C ASP A 88 -2.31 -12.11 6.05
N ILE A 89 -3.56 -12.44 6.38
CA ILE A 89 -4.52 -11.46 6.89
C ILE A 89 -4.09 -10.86 8.24
N GLY A 90 -3.32 -11.58 9.05
CA GLY A 90 -2.85 -11.07 10.35
C GLY A 90 -1.91 -9.87 10.15
N ARG A 91 -0.95 -9.99 9.24
CA ARG A 91 -0.06 -8.89 8.85
C ARG A 91 -0.81 -7.73 8.20
N VAL A 92 -1.83 -7.99 7.39
CA VAL A 92 -2.69 -6.94 6.82
C VAL A 92 -3.41 -6.16 7.92
N LEU A 93 -4.02 -6.83 8.90
CA LEU A 93 -4.71 -6.17 10.01
C LEU A 93 -3.76 -5.34 10.89
N ASN A 94 -2.49 -5.74 11.01
CA ASN A 94 -1.48 -4.93 11.69
C ASN A 94 -1.19 -3.61 10.93
N MET A 95 -1.15 -3.63 9.60
CA MET A 95 -1.02 -2.40 8.81
C MET A 95 -2.29 -1.54 8.90
N TRP A 96 -3.48 -2.16 8.90
CA TRP A 96 -4.74 -1.44 9.07
C TRP A 96 -4.86 -0.72 10.41
N ARG A 97 -4.28 -1.29 11.50
CA ARG A 97 -4.18 -0.60 12.80
C ARG A 97 -3.41 0.71 12.67
N LEU A 98 -2.23 0.65 12.04
CA LEU A 98 -1.40 1.82 11.84
C LEU A 98 -2.09 2.87 10.95
N TRP A 99 -2.67 2.42 9.83
CA TRP A 99 -3.41 3.28 8.91
C TRP A 99 -4.67 3.89 9.52
N SER A 100 -5.30 3.21 10.47
CA SER A 100 -6.44 3.77 11.21
C SER A 100 -6.06 5.05 11.96
N VAL A 101 -4.81 5.15 12.43
CA VAL A 101 -4.28 6.37 13.05
C VAL A 101 -3.83 7.36 11.99
N MET A 102 -3.00 6.93 11.04
CA MET A 102 -2.44 7.81 9.99
C MET A 102 -3.52 8.51 9.16
N ALA A 103 -4.67 7.86 8.92
CA ALA A 103 -5.75 8.43 8.13
C ALA A 103 -6.29 9.75 8.70
N HIS A 104 -6.18 9.98 10.01
CA HIS A 104 -6.54 11.25 10.64
C HIS A 104 -5.50 12.36 10.46
N GLY A 105 -4.26 12.01 10.09
CA GLY A 105 -3.22 12.97 9.74
C GLY A 105 -3.23 13.40 8.27
N ILE A 106 -3.87 12.61 7.40
CA ILE A 106 -3.90 12.81 5.95
C ILE A 106 -5.13 13.65 5.55
N LYS A 107 -4.90 14.78 4.90
CA LYS A 107 -5.97 15.64 4.39
C LYS A 107 -6.80 14.92 3.33
N GLY A 108 -8.13 14.92 3.50
CA GLY A 108 -9.08 14.34 2.53
C GLY A 108 -9.42 12.87 2.76
N LEU A 109 -8.76 12.19 3.71
CA LEU A 109 -9.00 10.76 3.98
C LEU A 109 -10.04 10.51 5.10
N ASN A 110 -10.96 11.46 5.30
CA ASN A 110 -11.92 11.47 6.41
C ASN A 110 -12.83 10.22 6.44
N LYS A 111 -13.28 9.74 5.27
CA LYS A 111 -14.16 8.56 5.16
C LYS A 111 -13.45 7.30 5.68
N TYR A 112 -12.25 7.04 5.18
CA TYR A 112 -11.46 5.88 5.61
C TYR A 112 -10.96 6.03 7.05
N GLY A 113 -10.73 7.26 7.54
CA GLY A 113 -10.44 7.51 8.95
C GLY A 113 -11.52 7.02 9.90
N ILE A 114 -12.78 6.88 9.47
CA ILE A 114 -13.85 6.30 10.30
C ILE A 114 -14.09 4.84 9.94
N GLN A 115 -14.20 4.53 8.65
CA GLN A 115 -14.58 3.19 8.18
C GLN A 115 -13.51 2.13 8.49
N LEU A 116 -12.22 2.46 8.37
CA LEU A 116 -11.14 1.52 8.61
C LEU A 116 -11.04 1.07 10.08
N PRO A 117 -10.97 1.98 11.09
CA PRO A 117 -10.98 1.55 12.49
C PRO A 117 -12.27 0.82 12.87
N ARG A 118 -13.42 1.23 12.30
CA ARG A 118 -14.69 0.52 12.51
C ARG A 118 -14.63 -0.92 12.01
N MET A 119 -14.17 -1.13 10.76
CA MET A 119 -14.00 -2.47 10.20
C MET A 119 -13.00 -3.29 11.01
N LEU A 120 -11.90 -2.68 11.44
CA LEU A 120 -10.90 -3.34 12.28
C LEU A 120 -11.51 -3.81 13.62
N LEU A 121 -12.27 -2.96 14.32
CA LEU A 121 -12.95 -3.32 15.57
C LEU A 121 -14.02 -4.40 15.35
N LEU A 122 -14.75 -4.32 14.24
CA LEU A 122 -15.72 -5.35 13.87
C LEU A 122 -15.06 -6.72 13.71
N LEU A 123 -13.97 -6.77 12.94
CA LEU A 123 -13.24 -7.99 12.65
C LEU A 123 -12.42 -8.50 13.84
N THR A 124 -12.08 -7.66 14.82
CA THR A 124 -11.17 -8.04 15.92
C THR A 124 -11.80 -8.14 17.30
N LYS A 125 -12.91 -7.44 17.56
CA LYS A 125 -13.48 -7.30 18.90
C LYS A 125 -14.99 -7.50 18.95
N ALA A 126 -15.75 -7.04 17.96
CA ALA A 126 -17.21 -6.99 18.08
C ALA A 126 -17.93 -8.30 17.68
N LEU A 127 -17.49 -8.98 16.61
CA LEU A 127 -18.17 -10.18 16.12
C LEU A 127 -17.88 -11.41 17.00
N PRO A 128 -18.73 -12.45 16.99
CA PRO A 128 -18.39 -13.75 17.58
C PRO A 128 -17.13 -14.36 16.95
N GLU A 129 -16.33 -15.08 17.72
CA GLU A 129 -15.01 -15.58 17.29
C GLU A 129 -15.06 -16.40 15.98
N GLY A 130 -16.05 -17.28 15.83
CA GLY A 130 -16.24 -18.07 14.61
C GLY A 130 -16.47 -17.20 13.37
N LEU A 131 -17.25 -16.13 13.52
CA LEU A 131 -17.53 -15.19 12.43
C LEU A 131 -16.34 -14.27 12.15
N GLN A 132 -15.60 -13.84 13.18
CA GLN A 132 -14.33 -13.13 13.00
C GLN A 132 -13.37 -13.96 12.16
N LYS A 133 -13.17 -15.24 12.52
CA LYS A 133 -12.30 -16.15 11.77
C LYS A 133 -12.76 -16.29 10.33
N LEU A 134 -14.03 -16.60 10.11
CA LEU A 134 -14.60 -16.76 8.77
C LEU A 134 -14.37 -15.51 7.91
N LEU A 135 -14.72 -14.33 8.41
CA LEU A 135 -14.60 -13.09 7.64
C LEU A 135 -13.14 -12.75 7.34
N ARG A 136 -12.24 -12.80 8.33
CA ARG A 136 -10.82 -12.54 8.12
C ARG A 136 -10.22 -13.45 7.05
N HIS A 137 -10.50 -14.75 7.12
CA HIS A 137 -10.01 -15.71 6.13
C HIS A 137 -10.69 -15.60 4.76
N SER A 138 -11.80 -14.87 4.65
CA SER A 138 -12.51 -14.63 3.38
C SER A 138 -12.15 -13.31 2.67
N LEU A 139 -11.41 -12.41 3.35
CA LEU A 139 -11.05 -11.10 2.80
C LEU A 139 -10.05 -11.20 1.64
N LEU A 140 -9.18 -12.22 1.68
CA LEU A 140 -8.20 -12.50 0.65
C LEU A 140 -8.54 -13.82 -0.03
N ILE A 141 -8.43 -13.85 -1.36
CA ILE A 141 -8.70 -15.05 -2.15
C ILE A 141 -7.55 -15.32 -3.12
N SER A 142 -7.29 -16.60 -3.41
CA SER A 142 -6.34 -17.02 -4.44
C SER A 142 -7.08 -17.77 -5.54
N LEU A 143 -7.27 -17.12 -6.69
CA LEU A 143 -8.02 -17.69 -7.82
C LEU A 143 -7.27 -18.82 -8.52
N THR A 144 -5.94 -18.77 -8.47
CA THR A 144 -5.07 -19.72 -9.19
C THR A 144 -4.45 -20.76 -8.26
N GLY A 145 -4.60 -20.61 -6.93
CA GLY A 145 -3.89 -21.42 -5.94
C GLY A 145 -2.38 -21.21 -5.90
N ARG A 146 -1.83 -20.30 -6.73
CA ARG A 146 -0.38 -20.07 -6.80
C ARG A 146 0.12 -19.31 -5.57
N PRO A 147 1.29 -19.68 -5.02
CA PRO A 147 1.94 -18.89 -3.97
C PRO A 147 2.16 -17.44 -4.43
N GLY A 148 1.94 -16.47 -3.55
CA GLY A 148 2.18 -15.05 -3.84
C GLY A 148 1.14 -14.36 -4.75
N HIS A 149 -0.01 -15.01 -5.00
CA HIS A 149 -1.08 -14.54 -5.89
C HIS A 149 -2.43 -14.37 -5.19
N PHE A 150 -2.41 -14.19 -3.87
CA PHE A 150 -3.61 -13.74 -3.16
C PHE A 150 -3.93 -12.30 -3.55
N VAL A 151 -5.22 -12.02 -3.66
CA VAL A 151 -5.78 -10.70 -3.96
C VAL A 151 -6.91 -10.40 -3.00
N ALA A 152 -7.22 -9.12 -2.80
CA ALA A 152 -8.42 -8.74 -2.08
C ALA A 152 -9.67 -9.29 -2.80
N LYS A 153 -10.67 -9.71 -2.02
CA LYS A 153 -11.95 -10.15 -2.56
C LYS A 153 -12.61 -9.05 -3.41
N ASP A 154 -12.47 -7.80 -3.01
CA ASP A 154 -12.99 -6.64 -3.75
C ASP A 154 -12.35 -6.49 -5.13
N PHE A 155 -11.02 -6.65 -5.24
CA PHE A 155 -10.34 -6.69 -6.54
C PHE A 155 -10.89 -7.78 -7.47
N TYR A 156 -11.27 -8.94 -6.91
CA TYR A 156 -11.91 -9.97 -7.72
C TYR A 156 -13.33 -9.59 -8.14
N LEU A 157 -14.08 -8.90 -7.29
CA LEU A 157 -15.39 -8.35 -7.64
C LEU A 157 -15.27 -7.34 -8.78
N GLU A 158 -14.28 -6.44 -8.73
CA GLU A 158 -13.97 -5.51 -9.82
C GLU A 158 -13.66 -6.25 -11.13
N LEU A 159 -12.89 -7.34 -11.06
CA LEU A 159 -12.61 -8.17 -12.23
C LEU A 159 -13.90 -8.78 -12.79
N GLN A 160 -14.81 -9.29 -11.96
CA GLN A 160 -16.11 -9.80 -12.43
C GLN A 160 -16.93 -8.69 -13.08
N ASN A 161 -16.96 -7.49 -12.47
CA ASN A 161 -17.66 -6.33 -13.02
C ASN A 161 -17.09 -5.89 -14.38
N TYR A 162 -15.76 -5.93 -14.54
CA TYR A 162 -15.12 -5.67 -15.82
C TYR A 162 -15.60 -6.64 -16.90
N TRP A 163 -15.59 -7.95 -16.64
CA TRP A 163 -16.00 -8.96 -17.62
C TRP A 163 -17.48 -8.85 -17.98
N LEU A 164 -18.30 -8.55 -16.99
CA LEU A 164 -19.73 -8.34 -17.16
C LEU A 164 -19.99 -7.14 -18.10
N LYS A 165 -19.25 -6.04 -17.93
CA LYS A 165 -19.25 -4.90 -18.87
C LYS A 165 -18.69 -5.27 -20.25
N TYR A 166 -17.60 -6.04 -20.32
CA TYR A 166 -16.98 -6.48 -21.57
C TYR A 166 -17.95 -7.31 -22.44
N PHE A 167 -18.53 -8.37 -21.86
CA PHE A 167 -19.48 -9.21 -22.58
C PHE A 167 -20.72 -8.43 -23.03
N PHE A 168 -21.21 -7.53 -22.17
CA PHE A 168 -22.33 -6.68 -22.51
C PHE A 168 -22.04 -5.78 -23.71
N ASN A 169 -20.94 -5.01 -23.67
CA ASN A 169 -20.57 -4.07 -24.72
C ASN A 169 -20.34 -4.76 -26.08
N CYS A 170 -19.89 -6.01 -26.09
CA CYS A 170 -19.70 -6.78 -27.32
C CYS A 170 -21.01 -7.33 -27.92
N THR A 171 -22.15 -7.29 -27.21
CA THR A 171 -23.44 -7.83 -27.71
C THR A 171 -24.29 -6.81 -28.47
N GLY A 172 -23.88 -5.53 -28.54
CA GLY A 172 -24.50 -4.48 -29.37
C GLY A 172 -25.98 -4.17 -29.07
N THR A 173 -26.59 -4.82 -28.08
CA THR A 173 -27.96 -4.60 -27.66
C THR A 173 -27.94 -3.65 -26.47
N GLY A 174 -28.67 -2.53 -26.51
CA GLY A 174 -28.70 -1.54 -25.41
C GLY A 174 -28.98 -2.14 -24.02
N THR A 175 -28.68 -1.37 -22.96
CA THR A 175 -28.59 -1.83 -21.56
C THR A 175 -29.87 -2.44 -21.01
N LYS A 176 -30.01 -3.76 -21.15
CA LYS A 176 -31.04 -4.56 -20.45
C LYS A 176 -30.45 -5.14 -19.17
N ILE A 177 -30.52 -4.38 -18.07
CA ILE A 177 -29.94 -4.74 -16.77
C ILE A 177 -30.40 -6.11 -16.28
N LEU A 178 -31.68 -6.45 -16.41
CA LEU A 178 -32.21 -7.76 -15.99
C LEU A 178 -31.56 -8.92 -16.78
N ARG A 179 -31.32 -8.75 -18.08
CA ARG A 179 -30.61 -9.77 -18.89
C ARG A 179 -29.16 -9.93 -18.43
N LEU A 180 -28.51 -8.83 -18.07
CA LEU A 180 -27.15 -8.81 -17.56
C LEU A 180 -27.04 -9.59 -16.25
N VAL A 181 -27.96 -9.33 -15.31
CA VAL A 181 -28.01 -9.99 -14.01
C VAL A 181 -28.39 -11.46 -14.18
N ASP A 182 -29.51 -11.76 -14.82
CA ASP A 182 -30.08 -13.11 -14.81
C ASP A 182 -29.35 -14.10 -15.73
N LYS A 183 -28.81 -13.62 -16.86
CA LYS A 183 -28.22 -14.50 -17.89
C LYS A 183 -26.71 -14.43 -17.98
N ILE A 184 -26.11 -13.26 -17.76
CA ILE A 184 -24.68 -13.06 -17.99
C ILE A 184 -23.90 -13.21 -16.69
N SER A 185 -24.33 -12.58 -15.59
CA SER A 185 -23.56 -12.49 -14.34
C SER A 185 -23.15 -13.85 -13.79
N ILE A 186 -24.09 -14.79 -13.68
CA ILE A 186 -23.87 -16.15 -13.16
C ILE A 186 -22.96 -16.98 -14.08
N ASN A 187 -22.92 -16.64 -15.37
CA ASN A 187 -22.21 -17.38 -16.39
C ASN A 187 -20.84 -16.76 -16.73
N VAL A 188 -20.45 -15.64 -16.11
CA VAL A 188 -19.17 -14.97 -16.39
C VAL A 188 -17.97 -15.92 -16.31
N PRO A 189 -17.80 -16.77 -15.26
CA PRO A 189 -16.68 -17.70 -15.19
C PRO A 189 -16.65 -18.71 -16.35
N THR A 190 -17.83 -19.21 -16.74
CA THR A 190 -17.99 -20.16 -17.85
C THR A 190 -17.67 -19.51 -19.19
N LEU A 191 -18.21 -18.32 -19.45
CA LEU A 191 -17.94 -17.55 -20.67
C LEU A 191 -16.46 -17.20 -20.80
N GLN A 192 -15.81 -16.78 -19.71
CA GLN A 192 -14.38 -16.55 -19.70
C GLN A 192 -13.59 -17.83 -20.02
N LYS A 193 -14.02 -18.99 -19.52
CA LYS A 193 -13.38 -20.27 -19.82
C LYS A 193 -13.48 -20.60 -21.30
N ILE A 194 -14.68 -20.54 -21.88
CA ILE A 194 -14.91 -20.78 -23.31
C ILE A 194 -14.05 -19.84 -24.16
N LEU A 195 -14.00 -18.56 -23.81
CA LEU A 195 -13.18 -17.58 -24.54
C LEU A 195 -11.68 -17.92 -24.48
N ARG A 196 -11.18 -18.32 -23.30
CA ARG A 196 -9.78 -18.73 -23.13
C ARG A 196 -9.46 -19.98 -23.93
N ASP A 197 -10.34 -20.97 -23.90
CA ASP A 197 -10.17 -22.23 -24.62
C ASP A 197 -10.13 -21.96 -26.14
N ALA A 198 -11.07 -21.18 -26.67
CA ALA A 198 -11.10 -20.77 -28.08
C ALA A 198 -9.86 -19.94 -28.50
N GLN A 199 -9.36 -19.06 -27.62
CA GLN A 199 -8.11 -18.33 -27.86
C GLN A 199 -6.90 -19.27 -27.93
N GLY A 200 -6.84 -20.26 -27.04
CA GLY A 200 -5.81 -21.28 -27.01
C GLY A 200 -5.81 -22.12 -28.30
N GLU A 201 -6.98 -22.58 -28.74
CA GLU A 201 -7.16 -23.31 -30.00
C GLU A 201 -6.77 -22.48 -31.23
N SER A 202 -7.03 -21.17 -31.20
CA SER A 202 -6.63 -20.23 -32.26
C SER A 202 -5.11 -19.94 -32.30
N GLY A 203 -4.31 -20.61 -31.46
CA GLY A 203 -2.86 -20.39 -31.36
C GLY A 203 -2.48 -19.08 -30.63
N LYS A 204 -3.45 -18.35 -30.06
CA LYS A 204 -3.15 -17.16 -29.27
C LYS A 204 -2.65 -17.58 -27.90
N LYS A 205 -1.39 -17.27 -27.60
CA LYS A 205 -0.81 -17.49 -26.27
C LYS A 205 -1.51 -16.59 -25.26
N GLN A 206 -2.03 -17.18 -24.20
CA GLN A 206 -2.61 -16.42 -23.11
C GLN A 206 -1.50 -15.73 -22.29
N ILE A 207 -1.39 -14.41 -22.43
CA ILE A 207 -0.42 -13.60 -21.69
C ILE A 207 -1.10 -13.08 -20.43
N TYR A 208 -0.79 -13.70 -19.29
CA TYR A 208 -1.14 -13.15 -17.99
C TYR A 208 -0.18 -12.01 -17.67
N GLN A 209 -0.69 -10.79 -17.52
CA GLN A 209 0.12 -9.69 -17.01
C GLN A 209 0.35 -9.91 -15.51
N SER A 210 1.53 -10.40 -15.14
CA SER A 210 2.01 -10.30 -13.77
C SER A 210 2.80 -9.00 -13.65
N HIS A 211 2.32 -8.04 -12.86
CA HIS A 211 3.06 -6.82 -12.54
C HIS A 211 4.18 -7.16 -11.54
N LYS A 212 5.23 -7.84 -12.00
CA LYS A 212 6.44 -8.03 -11.20
C LYS A 212 7.12 -6.68 -11.03
N CYS A 213 7.39 -6.30 -9.79
CA CYS A 213 8.22 -5.15 -9.46
C CYS A 213 9.69 -5.45 -9.80
N LYS A 214 10.03 -5.48 -11.10
CA LYS A 214 11.42 -5.61 -11.56
C LYS A 214 12.00 -4.22 -11.78
N MET A 215 13.21 -3.99 -11.27
CA MET A 215 14.02 -2.83 -11.58
C MET A 215 15.23 -3.29 -12.38
N SER A 216 15.49 -2.66 -13.53
CA SER A 216 16.71 -2.91 -14.29
C SER A 216 17.89 -2.20 -13.63
N LEU A 217 19.10 -2.71 -13.88
CA LEU A 217 20.35 -2.09 -13.43
C LEU A 217 20.47 -0.63 -13.90
N VAL A 218 20.05 -0.35 -15.14
CA VAL A 218 20.02 0.99 -15.71
C VAL A 218 19.12 1.94 -14.91
N ASN A 219 17.95 1.46 -14.48
CA ASN A 219 17.02 2.27 -13.69
C ASN A 219 17.56 2.52 -12.28
N LEU A 220 18.21 1.52 -11.67
CA LEU A 220 18.86 1.67 -10.36
C LEU A 220 19.99 2.68 -10.42
N ASN A 221 20.90 2.54 -11.37
CA ASN A 221 22.01 3.47 -11.56
C ASN A 221 21.52 4.89 -11.88
N SER A 222 20.47 5.04 -12.69
CA SER A 222 19.85 6.35 -12.94
C SER A 222 19.28 6.98 -11.67
N PHE A 223 18.62 6.17 -10.82
CA PHE A 223 18.10 6.62 -9.54
C PHE A 223 19.23 7.04 -8.58
N LEU A 224 20.30 6.24 -8.48
CA LEU A 224 21.44 6.53 -7.61
C LEU A 224 22.18 7.80 -8.03
N ARG A 225 22.36 8.03 -9.33
CA ARG A 225 22.91 9.29 -9.85
C ARG A 225 22.06 10.49 -9.45
N MET A 226 20.73 10.36 -9.54
CA MET A 226 19.81 11.39 -9.06
C MET A 226 19.94 11.58 -7.54
N ALA A 227 19.98 10.48 -6.78
CA ALA A 227 20.12 10.50 -5.33
C ALA A 227 21.40 11.23 -4.88
N GLU A 228 22.50 10.99 -5.58
CA GLU A 228 23.79 11.64 -5.34
C GLU A 228 23.78 13.13 -5.74
N GLN A 229 23.20 13.45 -6.90
CA GLN A 229 23.08 14.82 -7.40
C GLN A 229 22.27 15.71 -6.45
N TYR A 230 21.19 15.18 -5.88
CA TYR A 230 20.34 15.88 -4.90
C TYR A 230 20.76 15.63 -3.45
N ASN A 231 21.84 14.87 -3.23
CA ASN A 231 22.37 14.51 -1.92
C ASN A 231 21.24 14.03 -0.98
N LEU A 232 20.41 13.08 -1.43
CA LEU A 232 19.19 12.63 -0.74
C LEU A 232 19.47 12.24 0.72
N CYS A 233 20.51 11.42 0.94
CA CYS A 233 20.90 10.93 2.27
C CYS A 233 21.73 11.94 3.09
N CYS A 234 21.86 13.19 2.62
CA CYS A 234 22.50 14.28 3.35
C CYS A 234 23.98 14.06 3.71
N VAL A 235 24.68 13.15 3.02
CA VAL A 235 26.07 12.77 3.31
C VAL A 235 27.08 13.89 3.01
N LYS A 236 26.79 14.76 2.02
CA LYS A 236 27.71 15.85 1.65
C LYS A 236 27.45 17.10 2.51
N GLU A 237 28.40 17.44 3.38
CA GLU A 237 28.37 18.66 4.19
C GLU A 237 28.40 19.93 3.31
N GLY A 238 27.71 21.00 3.76
CA GLY A 238 27.71 22.31 3.08
C GLY A 238 26.90 22.39 1.77
N TRP A 239 26.33 21.28 1.30
CA TRP A 239 25.47 21.27 0.10
C TRP A 239 24.12 21.97 0.37
N LYS A 240 23.80 23.00 -0.42
CA LYS A 240 22.53 23.74 -0.32
C LYS A 240 21.70 23.57 -1.59
N MET A 241 20.50 23.01 -1.45
CA MET A 241 19.56 22.94 -2.56
C MET A 241 18.96 24.32 -2.82
N LYS A 242 18.93 24.76 -4.08
CA LYS A 242 18.06 25.88 -4.47
C LYS A 242 16.61 25.39 -4.36
N ASN A 243 15.81 26.04 -3.52
CA ASN A 243 14.41 25.71 -3.19
C ASN A 243 14.24 24.47 -2.30
N LEU A 244 14.76 24.53 -1.07
CA LEU A 244 14.42 23.53 -0.05
C LEU A 244 12.92 23.59 0.23
N LYS A 245 12.21 22.48 0.06
CA LYS A 245 10.81 22.37 0.46
C LYS A 245 10.73 22.34 1.98
N GLU A 246 9.64 22.87 2.53
CA GLU A 246 9.33 22.78 3.96
C GLU A 246 9.24 21.31 4.41
N ALA A 247 9.34 21.11 5.72
CA ALA A 247 9.13 19.81 6.32
C ALA A 247 7.73 19.28 5.98
N THR A 248 7.69 18.06 5.48
CA THR A 248 6.47 17.29 5.26
C THR A 248 5.86 16.98 6.62
N THR A 249 4.54 17.00 6.66
CA THR A 249 3.80 16.62 7.87
C THR A 249 4.02 15.15 8.18
N ASP A 250 4.45 14.86 9.40
CA ASP A 250 4.43 13.52 9.97
C ASP A 250 2.97 13.09 10.19
N VAL A 251 2.46 12.28 9.26
CA VAL A 251 1.04 11.88 9.23
C VAL A 251 0.66 10.97 10.38
N LEU A 252 1.59 10.17 10.90
CA LEU A 252 1.35 9.29 12.03
C LEU A 252 1.20 10.10 13.31
N SER A 253 2.17 10.97 13.59
CA SER A 253 2.16 11.84 14.77
C SER A 253 0.94 12.76 14.76
N LYS A 254 0.65 13.40 13.61
CA LYS A 254 -0.53 14.26 13.47
C LYS A 254 -1.84 13.50 13.64
N GLY A 255 -1.95 12.29 13.07
CA GLY A 255 -3.13 11.45 13.21
C GLY A 255 -3.38 11.06 14.67
N PHE A 256 -2.30 10.73 15.39
CA PHE A 256 -2.37 10.43 16.82
C PHE A 256 -2.82 11.64 17.66
N SER A 257 -2.21 12.81 17.46
CA SER A 257 -2.62 14.04 18.14
C SER A 257 -4.09 14.40 17.87
N SER A 258 -4.54 14.27 16.62
CA SER A 258 -5.94 14.55 16.26
C SER A 258 -6.93 13.63 16.98
N LEU A 259 -6.58 12.36 17.20
CA LEU A 259 -7.41 11.43 17.95
C LEU A 259 -7.38 11.73 19.46
N GLN A 260 -6.23 12.12 20.01
CA GLN A 260 -6.14 12.52 21.41
C GLN A 260 -6.96 13.78 21.70
N GLU A 261 -6.92 14.77 20.81
CA GLU A 261 -7.73 15.98 20.90
C GLU A 261 -9.22 15.66 20.83
N ASP A 262 -9.65 14.78 19.90
CA ASP A 262 -11.04 14.35 19.83
C ASP A 262 -11.48 13.67 21.12
N TYR A 263 -10.66 12.78 21.67
CA TYR A 263 -10.94 12.11 22.95
C TYR A 263 -11.11 13.11 24.10
N ALA A 264 -10.20 14.09 24.21
CA ALA A 264 -10.27 15.12 25.23
C ALA A 264 -11.53 16.01 25.10
N CYS A 265 -12.00 16.24 23.86
CA CYS A 265 -13.19 17.03 23.55
C CYS A 265 -14.51 16.21 23.59
N GLY A 266 -14.53 15.03 24.20
CA GLY A 266 -15.74 14.21 24.37
C GLY A 266 -15.88 13.04 23.38
N GLY A 267 -14.91 12.85 22.47
CA GLY A 267 -14.74 11.62 21.69
C GLY A 267 -15.73 11.43 20.54
N ILE A 268 -16.26 12.50 19.95
CA ILE A 268 -17.31 12.41 18.92
C ILE A 268 -16.84 11.56 17.72
N LYS A 269 -15.59 11.71 17.24
CA LYS A 269 -15.09 10.89 16.13
C LYS A 269 -14.80 9.46 16.58
N ILE A 270 -14.18 9.28 17.74
CA ILE A 270 -13.83 7.95 18.26
C ILE A 270 -15.08 7.10 18.51
N GLN A 271 -16.18 7.71 18.98
CA GLN A 271 -17.46 7.04 19.15
C GLN A 271 -18.00 6.47 17.83
N LYS A 272 -17.73 7.13 16.69
CA LYS A 272 -18.11 6.62 15.36
C LYS A 272 -17.32 5.37 14.95
N PHE A 273 -16.25 5.00 15.65
CA PHE A 273 -15.54 3.74 15.40
C PHE A 273 -16.32 2.53 15.90
N ASN A 274 -17.27 2.71 16.83
CA ASN A 274 -18.10 1.62 17.33
C ASN A 274 -18.91 1.02 16.16
N PRO A 275 -18.77 -0.28 15.85
CA PRO A 275 -19.55 -0.90 14.77
C PRO A 275 -21.06 -0.92 15.02
N SER A 276 -21.51 -0.70 16.25
CA SER A 276 -22.93 -0.69 16.62
C SER A 276 -23.66 0.57 16.15
N THR A 277 -22.94 1.68 15.90
CA THR A 277 -23.53 2.98 15.50
C THR A 277 -23.78 3.10 13.99
N VAL A 278 -23.69 1.98 13.25
CA VAL A 278 -23.85 1.93 11.79
C VAL A 278 -25.26 2.34 11.34
N LEU A 279 -26.29 2.07 12.16
CA LEU A 279 -27.68 2.45 11.85
C LEU A 279 -28.03 3.88 12.31
N ASP A 280 -27.26 4.44 13.25
CA ASP A 280 -27.53 5.76 13.85
C ASP A 280 -26.97 6.92 13.01
N HIS A 281 -26.12 6.61 12.04
CA HIS A 281 -25.48 7.58 11.15
C HIS A 281 -25.64 7.11 9.69
N PRO A 282 -26.82 7.32 9.07
CA PRO A 282 -26.95 7.12 7.63
C PRO A 282 -25.90 7.97 6.92
N ASP A 283 -25.26 7.41 5.89
CA ASP A 283 -24.19 8.08 5.14
C ASP A 283 -24.63 9.51 4.77
N GLU A 284 -24.05 10.51 5.44
CA GLU A 284 -24.44 11.93 5.28
C GLU A 284 -24.24 12.44 3.82
N ASN A 285 -23.70 11.63 2.91
CA ASN A 285 -23.48 11.98 1.51
C ASN A 285 -23.63 10.78 0.55
N ALA A 286 -24.69 9.98 0.69
CA ALA A 286 -25.04 8.92 -0.29
C ALA A 286 -25.43 9.46 -1.70
N GLY A 287 -25.34 10.77 -1.93
CA GLY A 287 -25.79 11.43 -3.17
C GLY A 287 -24.78 11.49 -4.32
N ASP A 288 -23.51 11.11 -4.12
CA ASP A 288 -22.45 11.30 -5.13
C ASP A 288 -21.99 10.01 -5.84
N GLU A 289 -22.57 8.85 -5.52
CA GLU A 289 -22.36 7.61 -6.29
C GLU A 289 -23.45 7.47 -7.35
N GLY A 290 -23.51 8.45 -8.24
CA GLY A 290 -24.45 8.50 -9.35
C GLY A 290 -23.76 8.93 -10.63
N GLN A 291 -22.95 8.03 -11.22
CA GLN A 291 -22.74 7.87 -12.67
C GLN A 291 -21.66 6.82 -12.93
N LEU A 292 -22.12 5.59 -13.21
CA LEU A 292 -21.37 4.56 -13.96
C LEU A 292 -22.21 4.13 -15.16
#